data_AF-A0A1G3JLD5-F1
#
_entry.id   AF-A0A1G3JLD5-F1
#
_cell.length_a   1.000
_cell.length_b   1.000
_cell.length_c   1.000
_cell.angle_alpha   90.00
_cell.angle_beta   90.00
_cell.angle_gamma   90.00
#
_symmetry.space_group_name_H-M   'P 1'
#
loop_
_entity.id
_entity.type
_entity.pdbx_description
1 polymer ?
#
loop_
_entity_poly.entity_id
_entity_poly.type
_entity_poly.pdbx_seq_one_letter_code
_entity_poly.pdbx_strand_id
1 'polypeptide(L)'
;MIGSFRAVFAAALLAFSSLIVTPATAGVLQCVPFARQASGIDLYGNAHTWWNQAEGRYDRGHEPRVGAVLAFAASRSMPVGHVAMVSKVVNEREVLLTHANWSYRGGIERNVRAIDVSANNDWTDVRVWYGPIGNLGLRSNAARGFIYAQPARTIDQPVQIASAAASGGAPRAAF
;
A
#
# COMPACT_ATOMS: atom_id res chain seq x y z
N MET A 1 50.61 17.74 -38.36
CA MET A 1 50.62 17.53 -36.89
C MET A 1 49.46 18.26 -36.18
N ILE A 2 48.24 18.27 -36.74
CA ILE A 2 47.07 18.99 -36.16
C ILE A 2 45.89 18.04 -35.91
N GLY A 3 45.80 16.90 -36.63
CA GLY A 3 44.72 15.92 -36.47
C GLY A 3 44.82 15.05 -35.22
N SER A 4 46.04 14.73 -34.77
CA SER A 4 46.29 13.89 -33.59
C SER A 4 45.96 14.58 -32.26
N PHE A 5 45.99 15.92 -32.22
CA PHE A 5 45.65 16.69 -31.01
C PHE A 5 44.13 16.72 -30.74
N ARG A 6 43.31 16.70 -31.81
CA ARG A 6 41.84 16.70 -31.70
C ARG A 6 41.30 15.36 -31.22
N ALA A 7 41.92 14.25 -31.63
CA ALA A 7 41.54 12.90 -31.22
C ALA A 7 41.85 12.63 -29.73
N VAL A 8 42.99 13.12 -29.24
CA VAL A 8 43.36 13.00 -27.81
C VAL A 8 42.44 13.84 -26.91
N PHE A 9 42.05 15.03 -27.36
CA PHE A 9 41.09 15.88 -26.63
C PHE A 9 39.69 15.26 -26.54
N ALA A 10 39.21 14.63 -27.63
CA ALA A 10 37.91 13.95 -27.65
C ALA A 10 37.86 12.70 -26.75
N ALA A 11 38.94 11.92 -26.71
CA ALA A 11 39.05 10.74 -25.83
C ALA A 11 39.13 11.13 -24.34
N ALA A 12 39.81 12.22 -24.01
CA ALA A 12 39.89 12.72 -22.64
C ALA A 12 38.53 13.21 -22.08
N LEU A 13 37.68 13.82 -22.92
CA LEU A 13 36.33 14.28 -22.53
C LEU A 13 35.36 13.12 -22.28
N LEU A 14 35.41 12.04 -23.06
CA LEU A 14 34.62 10.82 -22.83
C LEU A 14 35.07 10.06 -21.56
N ALA A 15 36.38 10.02 -21.28
CA ALA A 15 36.92 9.39 -20.08
C ALA A 15 36.59 10.17 -18.78
N PHE A 16 36.48 11.51 -18.84
CA PHE A 16 36.07 12.32 -17.68
C PHE A 16 34.56 12.29 -17.39
N SER A 17 33.73 11.94 -18.38
CA SER A 17 32.26 11.89 -18.24
C SER A 17 31.77 10.75 -17.33
N SER A 18 32.60 9.71 -17.12
CA SER A 18 32.28 8.55 -16.28
C SER A 18 32.68 8.72 -14.80
N LEU A 19 33.28 9.86 -14.44
CA LEU A 19 33.70 10.17 -13.05
C LEU A 19 32.71 11.05 -12.28
N ILE A 20 31.58 11.44 -12.90
CA ILE A 20 30.56 12.25 -12.24
C ILE A 20 29.61 11.33 -11.47
N VAL A 21 29.99 10.98 -10.24
CA VAL A 21 29.07 10.41 -9.25
C VAL A 21 28.25 11.56 -8.66
N THR A 22 27.00 11.74 -9.12
CA THR A 22 26.06 12.62 -8.42
C THR A 22 25.60 11.91 -7.14
N PRO A 23 25.91 12.41 -5.93
CA PRO A 23 25.39 11.80 -4.72
C PRO A 23 23.86 11.88 -4.74
N ALA A 24 23.19 10.75 -4.58
CA ALA A 24 21.75 10.74 -4.39
C ALA A 24 21.45 11.35 -3.01
N THR A 25 20.89 12.56 -2.98
CA THR A 25 20.40 13.15 -1.73
C THR A 25 19.13 12.42 -1.32
N ALA A 26 19.24 11.51 -0.35
CA ALA A 26 18.07 10.84 0.21
C ALA A 26 17.23 11.86 1.01
N GLY A 27 16.05 12.19 0.48
CA GLY A 27 15.06 12.98 1.21
C GLY A 27 14.56 12.23 2.45
N VAL A 28 13.83 12.93 3.32
CA VAL A 28 13.21 12.32 4.50
C VAL A 28 12.20 11.27 4.06
N LEU A 29 12.38 10.03 4.51
CA LEU A 29 11.50 8.93 4.16
C LEU A 29 10.04 9.26 4.50
N GLN A 30 9.16 9.08 3.53
CA GLN A 30 7.72 9.34 3.68
C GLN A 30 6.95 8.02 3.73
N CYS A 31 5.70 8.06 4.19
CA CYS A 31 4.83 6.89 4.28
C CYS A 31 4.57 6.23 2.92
N VAL A 32 4.30 7.04 1.89
CA VAL A 32 4.01 6.59 0.51
C VAL A 32 5.15 5.75 -0.10
N PRO A 33 6.40 6.26 -0.27
CA PRO A 33 7.48 5.46 -0.85
C PRO A 33 7.80 4.21 -0.04
N PHE A 34 7.71 4.30 1.30
CA PHE A 34 7.88 3.12 2.16
C PHE A 34 6.77 2.09 1.96
N ALA A 35 5.51 2.50 1.95
CA ALA A 35 4.35 1.62 1.77
C ALA A 35 4.40 0.90 0.41
N ARG A 36 4.83 1.58 -0.66
CA ARG A 36 5.05 0.95 -1.97
C ARG A 36 6.07 -0.18 -1.88
N GLN A 37 7.23 0.09 -1.29
CA GLN A 37 8.28 -0.93 -1.12
C GLN A 37 7.82 -2.09 -0.23
N ALA A 38 7.08 -1.80 0.84
CA ALA A 38 6.65 -2.81 1.81
C ALA A 38 5.52 -3.69 1.28
N SER A 39 4.55 -3.11 0.56
CA SER A 39 3.33 -3.80 0.11
C SER A 39 3.34 -4.27 -1.34
N GLY A 40 4.20 -3.69 -2.18
CA GLY A 40 4.18 -3.91 -3.64
C GLY A 40 3.12 -3.10 -4.39
N ILE A 41 2.30 -2.29 -3.70
CA ILE A 41 1.35 -1.39 -4.35
C ILE A 41 2.08 -0.29 -5.11
N ASP A 42 1.76 -0.14 -6.39
CA ASP A 42 2.36 0.84 -7.29
C ASP A 42 1.47 2.07 -7.52
N LEU A 43 1.20 2.79 -6.42
CA LEU A 43 0.48 4.06 -6.39
C LEU A 43 1.40 5.19 -5.94
N TYR A 44 1.15 6.41 -6.41
CA TYR A 44 2.08 7.54 -6.24
C TYR A 44 1.35 8.82 -5.83
N GLY A 45 2.12 9.84 -5.46
CA GLY A 45 1.57 11.13 -5.00
C GLY A 45 1.13 11.09 -3.54
N ASN A 46 0.24 12.01 -3.17
CA ASN A 46 -0.20 12.18 -1.78
C ASN A 46 -0.99 10.97 -1.28
N ALA A 47 -0.79 10.59 -0.03
CA ALA A 47 -1.40 9.39 0.57
C ALA A 47 -2.93 9.38 0.50
N HIS A 48 -3.61 10.51 0.75
CA HIS A 48 -5.07 10.57 0.68
C HIS A 48 -5.65 10.31 -0.72
N THR A 49 -4.84 10.46 -1.78
CA THR A 49 -5.27 10.21 -3.16
C THR A 49 -5.24 8.72 -3.53
N TRP A 50 -4.50 7.90 -2.77
CA TRP A 50 -4.34 6.46 -3.06
C TRP A 50 -5.66 5.71 -3.08
N TRP A 51 -6.60 6.08 -2.21
CA TRP A 51 -7.91 5.44 -2.17
C TRP A 51 -8.66 5.55 -3.51
N ASN A 52 -8.63 6.72 -4.14
CA ASN A 52 -9.27 6.94 -5.42
C ASN A 52 -8.43 6.37 -6.57
N GLN A 53 -7.10 6.50 -6.51
CA GLN A 53 -6.22 5.90 -7.54
C GLN A 53 -6.29 4.37 -7.57
N ALA A 54 -6.58 3.74 -6.44
CA ALA A 54 -6.73 2.29 -6.36
C ALA A 54 -7.97 1.78 -7.10
N GLU A 55 -8.99 2.63 -7.30
CA GLU A 55 -10.20 2.23 -8.02
C GLU A 55 -9.87 1.71 -9.43
N GLY A 56 -10.38 0.51 -9.75
CA GLY A 56 -10.11 -0.17 -11.03
C GLY A 56 -8.70 -0.71 -11.20
N ARG A 57 -7.76 -0.46 -10.27
CA ARG A 57 -6.36 -0.95 -10.33
C ARG A 57 -6.06 -1.97 -9.23
N TYR A 58 -6.65 -1.78 -8.06
CA TYR A 58 -6.52 -2.64 -6.89
C TYR A 58 -7.89 -2.85 -6.26
N ASP A 59 -8.13 -4.05 -5.73
CA ASP A 59 -9.32 -4.27 -4.92
C ASP A 59 -9.23 -3.42 -3.63
N ARG A 60 -10.39 -2.92 -3.17
CA ARG A 60 -10.52 -2.12 -1.95
C ARG A 60 -11.62 -2.68 -1.05
N GLY A 61 -11.50 -2.49 0.26
CA GLY A 61 -12.53 -2.92 1.20
C GLY A 61 -12.21 -2.52 2.64
N HIS A 62 -12.99 -3.05 3.58
CA HIS A 62 -12.83 -2.76 5.02
C HIS A 62 -12.33 -3.97 5.81
N GLU A 63 -12.14 -5.11 5.15
CA GLU A 63 -11.58 -6.31 5.80
C GLU A 63 -10.05 -6.18 5.86
N PRO A 64 -9.43 -6.26 7.05
CA PRO A 64 -7.98 -6.20 7.19
C PRO A 64 -7.33 -7.48 6.66
N ARG A 65 -6.27 -7.32 5.86
CA ARG A 65 -5.48 -8.45 5.33
C ARG A 65 -3.99 -8.14 5.45
N VAL A 66 -3.19 -9.16 5.74
CA VAL A 66 -1.72 -9.02 5.73
C VAL A 66 -1.26 -8.55 4.35
N GLY A 67 -0.37 -7.56 4.31
CA GLY A 67 0.11 -6.91 3.10
C GLY A 67 -0.80 -5.82 2.53
N ALA A 68 -2.07 -5.73 2.98
CA ALA A 68 -2.94 -4.63 2.58
C ALA A 68 -2.46 -3.30 3.16
N VAL A 69 -2.76 -2.20 2.48
CA VAL A 69 -2.41 -0.85 2.91
C VAL A 69 -3.65 -0.14 3.43
N LEU A 70 -3.66 0.19 4.72
CA LEU A 70 -4.66 1.05 5.32
C LEU A 70 -4.45 2.49 4.83
N ALA A 71 -5.49 3.07 4.21
CA ALA A 71 -5.46 4.40 3.63
C ALA A 71 -6.21 5.40 4.51
N PHE A 72 -5.48 6.32 5.15
CA PHE A 72 -6.07 7.38 5.97
C PHE A 72 -6.54 8.56 5.12
N ALA A 73 -7.67 9.14 5.51
CA ALA A 73 -8.18 10.36 4.91
C ALA A 73 -7.31 11.57 5.29
N ALA A 74 -7.37 12.62 4.46
CA ALA A 74 -6.79 13.91 4.80
C ALA A 74 -7.56 14.55 5.97
N SER A 75 -6.82 15.21 6.87
CA SER A 75 -7.39 15.99 7.98
C SER A 75 -6.57 17.25 8.23
N ARG A 76 -7.03 18.13 9.13
CA ARG A 76 -6.30 19.36 9.47
C ARG A 76 -4.88 19.09 10.01
N SER A 77 -4.69 18.02 10.78
CA SER A 77 -3.37 17.63 11.31
C SER A 77 -2.59 16.70 10.37
N MET A 78 -3.23 16.18 9.33
CA MET A 78 -2.62 15.26 8.36
C MET A 78 -3.13 15.58 6.94
N PRO A 79 -2.77 16.74 6.35
CA PRO A 79 -3.42 17.23 5.12
C PRO A 79 -3.15 16.37 3.89
N VAL A 80 -2.01 15.67 3.86
CA VAL A 80 -1.64 14.79 2.76
C VAL A 80 -2.21 13.38 2.93
N GLY A 81 -2.91 13.09 4.02
CA GLY A 81 -3.31 11.74 4.43
C GLY A 81 -2.12 10.91 4.93
N HIS A 82 -2.34 9.62 5.12
CA HIS A 82 -1.29 8.66 5.47
C HIS A 82 -1.62 7.27 4.96
N VAL A 83 -0.58 6.44 4.78
CA VAL A 83 -0.74 5.05 4.37
C VAL A 83 0.16 4.15 5.23
N ALA A 84 -0.35 2.99 5.60
CA ALA A 84 0.37 2.04 6.44
C ALA A 84 0.06 0.60 6.03
N MET A 85 1.09 -0.25 5.88
CA MET A 85 0.90 -1.64 5.53
C MET A 85 0.54 -2.46 6.77
N VAL A 86 -0.45 -3.34 6.65
CA VAL A 86 -0.78 -4.35 7.66
C VAL A 86 0.28 -5.46 7.64
N SER A 87 1.10 -5.51 8.69
CA SER A 87 2.07 -6.60 8.91
C SER A 87 1.45 -7.83 9.57
N LYS A 88 0.37 -7.67 10.36
CA LYS A 88 -0.33 -8.77 11.01
C LYS A 88 -1.77 -8.37 11.31
N VAL A 89 -2.71 -9.30 11.17
CA VAL A 89 -4.07 -9.18 11.72
C VAL A 89 -4.09 -9.88 13.07
N VAL A 90 -4.46 -9.17 14.13
CA VAL A 90 -4.50 -9.70 15.51
C VAL A 90 -5.90 -10.21 15.82
N ASN A 91 -6.92 -9.41 15.52
CA ASN A 91 -8.34 -9.75 15.62
C ASN A 91 -9.15 -8.79 14.73
N GLU A 92 -10.48 -8.85 14.83
CA GLU A 92 -11.40 -8.04 14.01
C GLU A 92 -11.16 -6.52 14.12
N ARG A 93 -10.66 -6.05 15.28
CA ARG A 93 -10.46 -4.63 15.60
C ARG A 93 -9.01 -4.24 15.79
N GLU A 94 -8.07 -5.16 15.67
CA GLU A 94 -6.65 -4.88 15.91
C GLU A 94 -5.77 -5.47 14.83
N VAL A 95 -4.90 -4.62 14.29
CA VAL A 95 -3.85 -4.98 13.35
C VAL A 95 -2.51 -4.43 13.84
N LEU A 96 -1.43 -5.04 13.37
CA LEU A 96 -0.10 -4.47 13.49
C LEU A 96 0.28 -3.83 12.15
N LEU A 97 0.66 -2.56 12.20
CA LEU A 97 1.08 -1.77 11.06
C LEU A 97 2.60 -1.67 10.96
N THR A 98 3.08 -1.58 9.73
CA THR A 98 4.45 -1.23 9.39
C THR A 98 4.42 -0.04 8.42
N HIS A 99 5.03 1.08 8.83
CA HIS A 99 4.93 2.36 8.13
C HIS A 99 6.08 3.30 8.49
N ALA A 100 6.21 4.39 7.74
CA ALA A 100 7.21 5.43 7.98
C ALA A 100 6.55 6.79 8.23
N ASN A 101 7.28 7.70 8.89
CA ASN A 101 6.93 9.11 9.07
C ASN A 101 5.60 9.35 9.81
N TRP A 102 5.32 8.57 10.84
CA TRP A 102 4.16 8.74 11.72
C TRP A 102 4.53 9.39 13.05
N SER A 103 5.16 8.65 13.96
CA SER A 103 5.56 9.18 15.27
C SER A 103 6.75 10.13 15.20
N TYR A 104 7.68 9.85 14.30
CA TYR A 104 8.91 10.61 14.11
C TYR A 104 9.13 10.88 12.64
N ARG A 105 9.62 12.08 12.34
CA ARG A 105 9.93 12.50 10.97
C ARG A 105 10.94 11.53 10.34
N GLY A 106 10.55 10.85 9.26
CA GLY A 106 11.37 9.84 8.58
C GLY A 106 11.56 8.51 9.31
N GLY A 107 11.04 8.35 10.53
CA GLY A 107 11.20 7.13 11.31
C GLY A 107 10.35 5.98 10.76
N ILE A 108 10.89 4.77 10.79
CA ILE A 108 10.16 3.54 10.42
C ILE A 108 9.68 2.85 11.69
N GLU A 109 8.38 2.63 11.78
CA GLU A 109 7.73 1.87 12.83
C GLU A 109 7.26 0.53 12.27
N ARG A 110 7.60 -0.57 12.96
CA ARG A 110 7.30 -1.93 12.53
C ARG A 110 6.46 -2.62 13.58
N ASN A 111 5.45 -3.34 13.12
CA ASN A 111 4.54 -4.12 13.95
C ASN A 111 3.88 -3.29 15.07
N VAL A 112 3.58 -2.02 14.82
CA VAL A 112 2.96 -1.14 15.81
C VAL A 112 1.44 -1.25 15.78
N ARG A 113 0.81 -1.13 16.93
CA ARG A 113 -0.63 -1.41 17.09
C ARG A 113 -1.48 -0.37 16.37
N ALA A 114 -2.54 -0.81 15.71
CA ALA A 114 -3.64 0.02 15.29
C ALA A 114 -4.97 -0.65 15.63
N ILE A 115 -5.88 0.14 16.21
CA ILE A 115 -7.17 -0.32 16.69
C ILE A 115 -8.30 0.42 15.97
N ASP A 116 -9.24 -0.34 15.42
CA ASP A 116 -10.50 0.18 14.92
C ASP A 116 -11.41 0.61 16.08
N VAL A 117 -11.69 1.91 16.13
CA VAL A 117 -12.59 2.54 17.09
C VAL A 117 -13.89 3.03 16.44
N SER A 118 -14.14 2.65 15.18
CA SER A 118 -15.40 2.90 14.49
C SER A 118 -16.57 2.20 15.19
N ALA A 119 -17.74 2.85 15.15
CA ALA A 119 -18.97 2.31 15.72
C ALA A 119 -19.39 1.00 15.03
N ASN A 120 -19.10 0.88 13.73
CA ASN A 120 -19.61 -0.21 12.88
C ASN A 120 -18.63 -1.37 12.69
N ASN A 121 -17.42 -1.32 13.27
CA ASN A 121 -16.35 -2.30 13.00
C ASN A 121 -15.91 -2.31 11.52
N ASP A 122 -15.91 -1.14 10.88
CA ASP A 122 -15.65 -0.98 9.46
C ASP A 122 -14.33 -0.27 9.18
N TRP A 123 -13.46 -0.12 10.19
CA TRP A 123 -12.15 0.52 10.06
C TRP A 123 -12.19 1.96 9.56
N THR A 124 -13.34 2.64 9.64
CA THR A 124 -13.47 4.05 9.21
C THR A 124 -12.88 5.04 10.20
N ASP A 125 -12.59 4.62 11.44
CA ASP A 125 -11.92 5.44 12.45
C ASP A 125 -10.90 4.63 13.26
N VAL A 126 -9.63 5.02 13.22
CA VAL A 126 -8.53 4.18 13.71
C VAL A 126 -7.59 4.96 14.63
N ARG A 127 -7.27 4.36 15.79
CA ARG A 127 -6.18 4.82 16.65
C ARG A 127 -4.92 4.02 16.37
N VAL A 128 -3.82 4.72 16.14
CA VAL A 128 -2.52 4.11 15.86
C VAL A 128 -1.59 4.41 17.02
N TRP A 129 -0.69 3.48 17.31
CA TRP A 129 0.47 3.68 18.18
C TRP A 129 1.16 5.03 17.91
N TYR A 130 1.63 5.68 18.98
CA TYR A 130 2.36 6.92 18.92
C TYR A 130 3.58 6.86 19.84
N GLY A 131 4.76 6.80 19.24
CA GLY A 131 6.05 6.63 19.90
C GLY A 131 6.28 7.59 21.08
N PRO A 132 6.02 8.91 20.95
CA PRO A 132 6.26 9.86 22.04
C PRO A 132 5.53 9.58 23.35
N ILE A 133 4.40 8.87 23.32
CA ILE A 133 3.65 8.50 24.54
C ILE A 133 3.73 7.00 24.85
N GLY A 134 4.42 6.20 24.02
CA GLY A 134 4.55 4.76 24.22
C GLY A 134 3.22 4.00 24.29
N ASN A 135 2.18 4.50 23.62
CA ASN A 135 0.84 3.92 23.64
C ASN A 135 0.05 4.32 22.37
N LEU A 136 -1.21 3.89 22.27
CA LEU A 136 -2.13 4.38 21.24
C LEU A 136 -2.29 5.89 21.33
N GLY A 137 -2.21 6.54 20.18
CA GLY A 137 -2.48 7.96 20.03
C GLY A 137 -3.85 8.34 20.58
N LEU A 138 -3.91 9.51 21.23
CA LEU A 138 -5.14 10.04 21.81
C LEU A 138 -6.19 10.38 20.74
N ARG A 139 -5.74 10.75 19.54
CA ARG A 139 -6.60 11.08 18.40
C ARG A 139 -6.87 9.83 17.59
N SER A 140 -8.14 9.61 17.28
CA SER A 140 -8.52 8.71 16.21
C SER A 140 -8.37 9.41 14.86
N ASN A 141 -8.18 8.63 13.81
CA ASN A 141 -7.90 9.11 12.46
C ASN A 141 -8.85 8.43 11.50
N ALA A 142 -9.60 9.24 10.75
CA ALA A 142 -10.50 8.74 9.72
C ALA A 142 -9.71 7.97 8.66
N ALA A 143 -10.15 6.76 8.35
CA ALA A 143 -9.61 5.94 7.29
C ALA A 143 -10.68 5.63 6.24
N ARG A 144 -10.23 5.33 5.03
CA ARG A 144 -11.12 4.91 3.93
C ARG A 144 -11.28 3.40 3.87
N GLY A 145 -10.37 2.65 4.49
CA GLY A 145 -10.28 1.20 4.43
C GLY A 145 -8.92 0.74 3.91
N PHE A 146 -8.90 -0.48 3.39
CA PHE A 146 -7.71 -1.19 2.93
C PHE A 146 -7.65 -1.26 1.41
N ILE A 147 -6.48 -0.98 0.86
CA ILE A 147 -6.11 -1.27 -0.52
C ILE A 147 -5.36 -2.60 -0.52
N TYR A 148 -5.86 -3.58 -1.28
CA TYR A 148 -5.26 -4.91 -1.32
C TYR A 148 -4.09 -4.94 -2.30
N ALA A 149 -2.97 -5.53 -1.89
CA ALA A 149 -1.73 -5.55 -2.67
C ALA A 149 -1.83 -6.33 -4.00
N GLN A 150 -2.82 -7.21 -4.12
CA GLN A 150 -3.11 -7.91 -5.36
C GLN A 150 -3.84 -6.96 -6.32
N PRO A 151 -3.43 -6.89 -7.60
CA PRO A 151 -4.18 -6.17 -8.62
C PRO A 151 -5.64 -6.62 -8.65
N ALA A 152 -6.53 -5.70 -9.03
CA ALA A 152 -7.95 -6.02 -9.15
C ALA A 152 -8.17 -7.24 -10.05
N ARG A 153 -9.05 -8.15 -9.65
CA ARG A 153 -9.39 -9.29 -10.50
C ARG A 153 -10.21 -8.79 -11.69
N THR A 154 -9.68 -8.90 -12.90
CA THR A 154 -10.50 -8.79 -14.11
C THR A 154 -11.44 -9.99 -14.17
N ILE A 155 -12.72 -9.80 -13.86
CA ILE A 155 -13.76 -10.80 -14.09
C ILE A 155 -14.09 -10.75 -15.60
N ASP A 156 -13.22 -11.30 -16.45
CA ASP A 156 -13.49 -11.53 -17.88
C ASP A 156 -13.81 -13.01 -18.19
N GLN A 157 -13.92 -13.83 -17.15
CA GLN A 157 -14.34 -15.22 -17.29
C GLN A 157 -15.87 -15.26 -17.24
N PRO A 158 -16.56 -15.75 -18.30
CA PRO A 158 -17.99 -16.02 -18.19
C PRO A 158 -18.17 -17.02 -17.05
N VAL A 159 -19.04 -16.69 -16.10
CA VAL A 159 -19.44 -17.59 -15.01
C VAL A 159 -19.85 -18.92 -15.66
N GLN A 160 -19.00 -19.95 -15.53
CA GLN A 160 -19.36 -21.31 -15.86
C GLN A 160 -20.33 -21.77 -14.78
N ILE A 161 -21.63 -21.56 -15.02
CA ILE A 161 -22.68 -22.16 -14.20
C ILE A 161 -22.58 -23.67 -14.45
N ALA A 162 -22.07 -24.41 -13.47
CA ALA A 162 -22.19 -25.85 -13.46
C ALA A 162 -23.69 -26.18 -13.40
N SER A 163 -24.27 -26.55 -14.54
CA SER A 163 -25.61 -27.12 -14.57
C SER A 163 -25.50 -28.55 -14.03
N ALA A 164 -26.17 -28.79 -12.90
CA ALA A 164 -26.37 -30.15 -12.42
C ALA A 164 -27.17 -30.91 -13.48
N ALA A 165 -26.60 -31.98 -14.03
CA ALA A 165 -27.38 -32.93 -14.80
C ALA A 165 -28.40 -33.57 -13.85
N ALA A 166 -29.64 -33.13 -13.92
CA ALA A 166 -30.76 -33.86 -13.34
C ALA A 166 -30.85 -35.20 -14.06
N SER A 167 -30.23 -36.24 -13.49
CA SER A 167 -30.48 -37.62 -13.91
C SER A 167 -31.93 -37.94 -13.58
N GLY A 168 -32.77 -37.84 -14.62
CA GLY A 168 -34.19 -38.15 -14.60
C GLY A 168 -34.47 -39.54 -14.07
N GLY A 169 -35.52 -39.63 -13.25
CA GLY A 169 -36.00 -40.86 -12.64
C GLY A 169 -36.37 -41.93 -13.67
N ALA A 170 -36.01 -43.17 -13.32
CA ALA A 170 -36.50 -44.35 -14.02
C ALA A 170 -37.98 -44.61 -13.64
N PRO A 171 -38.86 -44.95 -14.60
CA PRO A 171 -40.22 -45.34 -14.28
C PRO A 171 -40.24 -46.71 -13.60
N ARG A 172 -41.04 -46.82 -12.53
CA ARG A 172 -41.40 -48.10 -11.90
C ARG A 172 -42.23 -48.92 -12.87
N ALA A 173 -41.72 -50.10 -13.26
CA ALA A 173 -42.54 -51.14 -13.87
C ALA A 173 -43.24 -51.93 -12.76
N ALA A 174 -44.57 -52.02 -12.88
CA ALA A 174 -45.42 -52.86 -12.06
C ALA A 174 -45.35 -54.31 -12.56
N PHE A 175 -45.15 -55.27 -11.64
CA PHE A 175 -45.73 -56.61 -11.62
C PHE A 175 -45.73 -57.11 -10.17
#